data_AF-A0A2N0ZW32-F1
#
_entry.id   AF-A0A2N0ZW32-F1
#
_cell.length_a   1.000
_cell.length_b   1.000
_cell.length_c   1.000
_cell.angle_alpha   90.00
_cell.angle_beta   90.00
_cell.angle_gamma   90.00
#
_symmetry.space_group_name_H-M   'P 1'
#
loop_
_entity.id
_entity.type
_entity.pdbx_description
1 polymer ?
#
loop_
_entity_poly.entity_id
_entity_poly.type
_entity_poly.pdbx_seq_one_letter_code
_entity_poly.pdbx_strand_id
1 'polypeptide(L)'
;ISKATLQNWLKDPSIKLTRNKPPSKIPNEALLKDVEQHPDDYMYERAQRFGCSKSGIEAALKRLGISQKKDLRASKSLPIKQS
;
A
#
# COMPACT_ATOMS: atom_id res chain seq x y z
N ILE A 1 37.31 -3.72 0.30
CA ILE A 1 36.57 -3.26 1.52
C ILE A 1 37.38 -2.13 2.15
N SER A 2 36.76 -1.01 2.52
CA SER A 2 37.48 0.13 3.09
C SER A 2 37.80 -0.08 4.57
N LYS A 3 38.85 0.59 5.08
CA LYS A 3 39.18 0.60 6.52
C LYS A 3 38.01 1.06 7.38
N ALA A 4 37.27 2.06 6.91
CA ALA A 4 36.07 2.58 7.57
C ALA A 4 34.93 1.54 7.63
N THR A 5 34.75 0.75 6.57
CA THR A 5 33.75 -0.34 6.54
C THR A 5 34.07 -1.41 7.60
N LEU A 6 35.33 -1.81 7.74
CA LEU A 6 35.77 -2.77 8.77
C LEU A 6 35.56 -2.23 10.18
N GLN A 7 35.90 -0.97 10.41
CA GLN A 7 35.69 -0.30 11.70
C GLN A 7 34.20 -0.19 12.06
N ASN A 8 33.32 0.05 11.07
CA ASN A 8 31.88 0.10 11.30
C ASN A 8 31.30 -1.27 11.64
N TRP A 9 31.72 -2.35 10.96
CA TRP A 9 31.31 -3.71 11.29
C TRP A 9 31.80 -4.17 12.67
N LEU A 10 33.00 -3.74 13.08
CA LEU A 10 33.52 -4.01 14.41
C LEU A 10 32.73 -3.27 15.51
N LYS A 11 32.24 -2.06 15.22
CA LYS A 11 31.44 -1.25 16.14
C LYS A 11 30.01 -1.75 16.29
N ASP A 12 29.38 -2.14 15.19
CA ASP A 12 28.02 -2.65 15.17
C ASP A 12 27.93 -3.77 14.11
N PRO A 13 27.91 -5.04 14.53
CA PRO A 13 27.78 -6.17 13.60
C PRO A 13 26.36 -6.29 13.04
N SER A 14 25.38 -5.51 13.54
CA SER A 14 24.03 -5.50 12.98
C SER A 14 24.01 -4.71 11.67
N ILE A 15 24.11 -5.43 10.57
CA ILE A 15 23.96 -4.84 9.24
C ILE A 15 22.51 -4.35 9.11
N LYS A 16 22.31 -3.02 9.04
CA LYS A 16 21.01 -2.43 8.72
C LYS A 16 20.72 -2.66 7.23
N LEU A 17 19.99 -3.72 6.93
CA LEU A 17 19.69 -4.16 5.55
C LEU A 17 18.81 -3.17 4.79
N THR A 18 17.96 -2.40 5.48
CA THR A 18 16.97 -1.53 4.84
C THR A 18 16.96 -0.13 5.43
N ARG A 19 16.69 0.87 4.57
CA ARG A 19 16.54 2.27 4.99
C ARG A 19 15.12 2.49 5.53
N ASN A 20 15.01 3.01 6.75
CA ASN A 20 13.75 3.54 7.26
C ASN A 20 13.44 4.88 6.56
N LYS A 21 12.61 4.85 5.51
CA LYS A 21 12.18 6.05 4.78
C LYS A 21 10.64 6.12 4.77
N PRO A 22 10.06 7.28 5.13
CA PRO A 22 8.62 7.46 5.06
C PRO A 22 8.10 7.44 3.61
N PRO A 23 6.81 7.15 3.41
CA PRO A 23 6.17 7.20 2.10
C PRO A 23 6.24 8.59 1.50
N SER A 24 6.65 8.71 0.24
CA SER A 24 6.78 10.03 -0.39
C SER A 24 5.46 10.57 -0.95
N LYS A 25 4.69 9.76 -1.69
CA LYS A 25 3.55 10.23 -2.49
C LYS A 25 2.18 9.88 -1.92
N ILE A 26 2.09 8.80 -1.14
CA ILE A 26 0.82 8.28 -0.60
C ILE A 26 0.94 8.22 0.93
N PRO A 27 0.33 9.18 1.67
CA PRO A 27 0.31 9.16 3.13
C PRO A 27 -0.58 8.03 3.66
N ASN A 28 -0.15 7.38 4.74
CA ASN A 28 -0.83 6.20 5.29
C ASN A 28 -2.24 6.53 5.80
N GLU A 29 -2.40 7.66 6.49
CA GLU A 29 -3.68 8.08 7.08
C GLU A 29 -4.75 8.33 6.02
N ALA A 30 -4.38 9.00 4.92
CA ALA A 30 -5.32 9.25 3.83
C ALA A 30 -5.72 7.95 3.13
N LEU A 31 -4.78 7.02 2.95
CA LEU A 31 -5.06 5.72 2.35
C LEU A 31 -5.98 4.87 3.22
N LEU A 32 -5.78 4.87 4.55
CA LEU A 32 -6.68 4.18 5.49
C LEU A 32 -8.10 4.72 5.40
N LYS A 33 -8.25 6.04 5.38
CA LYS A 33 -9.56 6.70 5.26
C LYS A 33 -10.27 6.37 3.94
N ASP A 34 -9.53 6.29 2.84
CA ASP A 34 -10.06 5.87 1.54
C ASP A 34 -10.48 4.37 1.54
N VAL A 35 -9.72 3.51 2.22
CA VAL A 35 -10.09 2.09 2.39
C VAL A 35 -11.36 1.92 3.22
N GLU A 36 -11.54 2.71 4.28
CA GLU A 36 -12.76 2.68 5.10
C GLU A 36 -14.00 3.16 4.35
N GLN A 37 -13.89 4.25 3.59
CA GLN A 37 -15.01 4.80 2.82
C GLN A 37 -15.41 3.92 1.64
N HIS A 38 -14.42 3.27 1.04
CA HIS A 38 -14.57 2.55 -0.21
C HIS A 38 -13.91 1.17 -0.12
N PRO A 39 -14.44 0.20 0.62
CA PRO A 39 -13.76 -1.08 0.81
C PRO A 39 -13.63 -1.90 -0.48
N ASP A 40 -14.63 -1.83 -1.37
CA ASP A 40 -14.71 -2.64 -2.59
C ASP A 40 -14.12 -1.98 -3.84
N ASP A 41 -13.67 -0.73 -3.72
CA ASP A 41 -13.10 -0.01 -4.85
C ASP A 41 -11.82 -0.66 -5.37
N TYR A 42 -11.71 -0.69 -6.69
CA TYR A 42 -10.54 -1.20 -7.37
C TYR A 42 -9.34 -0.28 -7.18
N MET A 43 -8.14 -0.85 -7.26
CA MET A 43 -6.89 -0.11 -7.10
C MET A 43 -6.74 1.04 -8.11
N TYR A 44 -7.33 0.95 -9.30
CA TYR A 44 -7.26 2.02 -10.30
C TYR A 44 -8.15 3.23 -9.92
N GLU A 45 -9.28 3.01 -9.27
CA GLU A 45 -10.18 4.08 -8.80
C GLU A 45 -9.53 4.87 -7.68
N ARG A 46 -8.93 4.14 -6.72
CA ARG A 46 -8.11 4.74 -5.66
C ARG A 46 -6.94 5.52 -6.25
N ALA A 47 -6.24 4.93 -7.22
CA ALA A 47 -5.09 5.58 -7.86
C ALA A 47 -5.46 6.91 -8.52
N GLN A 48 -6.64 7.00 -9.13
CA GLN A 48 -7.17 8.24 -9.70
C GLN A 48 -7.41 9.31 -8.63
N ARG A 49 -7.96 8.95 -7.45
CA ARG A 49 -8.14 9.88 -6.32
C ARG A 49 -6.81 10.44 -5.80
N PHE A 50 -5.79 9.59 -5.71
CA PHE A 50 -4.46 9.96 -5.20
C PHE A 50 -3.50 10.49 -6.29
N GLY A 51 -3.94 10.59 -7.55
CA GLY A 51 -3.08 11.05 -8.65
C GLY A 51 -1.80 10.21 -8.82
N CYS A 52 -1.90 8.89 -8.62
CA CYS A 52 -0.77 7.97 -8.64
C CYS A 52 -1.03 6.77 -9.55
N SER A 53 -0.04 5.88 -9.65
CA SER A 53 -0.20 4.63 -10.42
C SER A 53 -0.91 3.57 -9.56
N LYS A 54 -1.64 2.65 -10.23
CA LYS A 54 -2.20 1.45 -9.59
C LYS A 54 -1.16 0.69 -8.78
N SER A 55 0.05 0.51 -9.33
CA SER A 55 1.16 -0.15 -8.65
C SER A 55 1.62 0.58 -7.38
N GLY A 56 1.54 1.91 -7.36
CA GLY A 56 1.84 2.73 -6.18
C GLY A 56 0.84 2.49 -5.05
N ILE A 57 -0.46 2.42 -5.37
CA ILE A 57 -1.51 2.06 -4.41
C ILE A 57 -1.30 0.64 -3.90
N GLU A 58 -1.02 -0.32 -4.79
CA GLU A 58 -0.77 -1.71 -4.40
C GLU A 58 0.39 -1.82 -3.40
N ALA A 59 1.51 -1.14 -3.68
CA ALA A 59 2.65 -1.11 -2.76
C ALA A 59 2.32 -0.44 -1.42
N ALA A 60 1.49 0.62 -1.45
CA ALA A 60 1.06 1.31 -0.24
C ALA A 60 0.11 0.46 0.62
N LEU A 61 -0.80 -0.30 0.01
CA LEU A 61 -1.67 -1.25 0.71
C LEU A 61 -0.88 -2.42 1.32
N LYS A 62 0.07 -2.98 0.57
CA LYS A 62 0.98 -4.03 1.08
C LYS A 62 1.78 -3.53 2.28
N ARG A 63 2.25 -2.29 2.25
CA ARG A 63 2.94 -1.66 3.40
C ARG A 63 2.06 -1.58 4.64
N LEU A 64 0.76 -1.37 4.49
CA LEU A 64 -0.21 -1.33 5.59
C LEU A 64 -0.71 -2.73 6.00
N GLY A 65 -0.27 -3.81 5.34
CA GLY A 65 -0.75 -5.17 5.59
C GLY A 65 -2.19 -5.42 5.10
N ILE A 66 -2.74 -4.53 4.27
CA ILE A 66 -4.11 -4.65 3.76
C ILE A 66 -4.08 -5.46 2.46
N SER A 67 -4.81 -6.57 2.44
CA SER A 67 -5.03 -7.38 1.26
C SER A 67 -6.53 -7.58 1.07
N GLN A 68 -7.08 -7.09 -0.05
CA GLN A 68 -8.48 -7.32 -0.41
C GLN A 68 -8.57 -8.61 -1.22
N LYS A 69 -9.32 -9.58 -0.71
CA LYS A 69 -9.62 -10.83 -1.42
C LYS A 69 -10.98 -10.67 -2.07
N LYS A 70 -11.04 -10.80 -3.39
CA LYS A 70 -12.29 -10.75 -4.14
C LYS A 70 -13.26 -11.81 -3.59
N ASP A 71 -14.40 -11.37 -3.06
CA ASP A 71 -15.48 -12.29 -2.73
C ASP A 71 -16.10 -12.77 -4.05
N LEU A 72 -16.18 -14.09 -4.24
CA LEU A 72 -16.72 -14.71 -5.46
C LEU A 72 -18.25 -14.83 -5.39
N ARG A 73 -18.85 -14.44 -4.26
CA ARG A 73 -20.30 -14.38 -4.12
C ARG A 73 -20.83 -13.35 -5.11
N ALA A 74 -21.77 -13.79 -5.95
CA ALA A 74 -22.43 -12.94 -6.94
C ALA A 74 -22.91 -11.66 -6.26
N SER A 75 -22.59 -10.50 -6.85
CA SER A 75 -23.14 -9.22 -6.42
C SER A 75 -24.66 -9.36 -6.40
N LYS A 76 -25.31 -8.96 -5.29
CA LYS A 76 -26.77 -8.84 -5.26
C LYS A 76 -27.14 -7.85 -6.37
N SER A 77 -27.68 -8.38 -7.47
CA SER A 77 -28.11 -7.59 -8.62
C SER A 77 -29.08 -6.51 -8.14
N LEU A 78 -28.90 -5.30 -8.67
CA LEU A 78 -29.82 -4.18 -8.45
C LEU A 78 -31.25 -4.63 -8.82
N PRO A 79 -32.29 -4.26 -8.05
CA PRO A 79 -33.65 -4.64 -8.38
C PRO A 79 -34.02 -4.07 -9.76
N ILE A 80 -34.51 -4.95 -10.63
CA ILE A 80 -34.99 -4.62 -11.96
C ILE A 80 -36.03 -3.50 -11.82
N LYS A 81 -35.74 -2.33 -12.39
CA LYS A 81 -36.66 -1.20 -12.43
C LYS A 81 -37.82 -1.58 -13.35
N GLN A 82 -38.97 -1.92 -12.75
CA GLN A 82 -40.23 -2.09 -13.49
C GLN A 82 -40.65 -0.71 -14.02
N SER A 83 -40.88 -0.63 -15.32
CA SER A 83 -41.41 0.55 -16.02
C SER A 83 -42.93 0.57 -16.01
#